data_AF-A0A078FW50-F1
#
_entry.id   AF-A0A078FW50-F1
#
_cell.length_a   1.000
_cell.length_b   1.000
_cell.length_c   1.000
_cell.angle_alpha   90.00
_cell.angle_beta   90.00
_cell.angle_gamma   90.00
#
_symmetry.space_group_name_H-M   'P 1'
#
loop_
_entity.id
_entity.type
_entity.pdbx_description
1 polymer ?
#
loop_
_entity_poly.entity_id
_entity_poly.type
_entity_poly.pdbx_seq_one_letter_code
_entity_poly.pdbx_strand_id
1 'polypeptide(L)'
;MAGLVLLLILSVNRGMNLEDFKFIYWMEYAHRMWGRGLGIMFALSFSYFMRKGYITLRLGVQLSGLFALGAGQGFIGRWMVKSGLEELPSEYSQPKVSPYRLAAHLTSAFAIYCGLFWTALSVVMPEHQLSHWLGFGEQLKVKRLVLPVSFIVGITAISGAFVAGNDAGRAFNTFPKMGDTWIPDGIFEMKPLIRNFFENTATVQLDHRLLATTTLLAIGTMWWFTRKLDIHPAVKALIGSTVGMTAVQVTLGVSTLLSYVPVSLGSAHQAGALTLLTLMLLL
;
A
#
# COMPACT_ATOMS: atom_id res chain seq x y z
N MET A 1 17.69 7.34 18.30
CA MET A 1 16.28 7.56 17.89
C MET A 1 15.36 6.39 18.27
N ALA A 2 15.63 5.13 17.90
CA ALA A 2 14.75 4.00 18.28
C ALA A 2 14.50 3.91 19.80
N GLY A 3 15.55 4.09 20.61
CA GLY A 3 15.40 4.13 22.07
C GLY A 3 14.52 5.29 22.58
N LEU A 4 14.43 6.41 21.87
CA LEU A 4 13.64 7.58 22.27
C LEU A 4 12.13 7.36 22.00
N VAL A 5 11.80 6.74 20.85
CA VAL A 5 10.43 6.36 20.48
C VAL A 5 9.87 5.36 21.48
N LEU A 6 10.68 4.35 21.81
CA LEU A 6 10.30 3.29 22.73
C LEU A 6 10.16 3.81 24.18
N LEU A 7 11.00 4.76 24.59
CA LEU A 7 10.85 5.46 25.87
C LEU A 7 9.56 6.28 25.95
N LEU A 8 9.17 6.95 24.86
CA LEU A 8 7.92 7.70 24.77
C LEU A 8 6.68 6.78 24.78
N ILE A 9 6.77 5.61 24.14
CA ILE A 9 5.71 4.59 24.21
C ILE A 9 5.54 4.08 25.65
N LEU A 10 6.64 3.86 26.37
CA LEU A 10 6.62 3.44 27.78
C LEU A 10 6.10 4.53 28.73
N SER A 11 6.40 5.82 28.46
CA SER A 11 5.94 6.91 29.32
C SER A 11 4.42 7.11 29.27
N VAL A 12 3.80 6.78 28.13
CA VAL A 12 2.34 6.91 27.92
C VAL A 12 1.61 5.59 28.25
N ASN A 13 2.23 4.42 28.06
CA ASN A 13 1.65 3.12 28.43
C ASN A 13 2.22 2.57 29.74
N ARG A 14 1.86 3.20 30.87
CA ARG A 14 2.31 2.80 32.22
C ARG A 14 1.89 1.37 32.65
N GLY A 15 1.06 0.67 31.86
CA GLY A 15 0.63 -0.72 32.08
C GLY A 15 1.18 -1.76 31.10
N MET A 16 2.11 -1.40 30.22
CA MET A 16 2.71 -2.33 29.25
C MET A 16 3.57 -3.37 29.95
N ASN A 17 3.34 -4.66 29.68
CA ASN A 17 4.19 -5.73 30.21
C ASN A 17 5.47 -5.89 29.37
N LEU A 18 6.43 -6.66 29.87
CA LEU A 18 7.71 -6.87 29.18
C LEU A 18 7.57 -7.61 27.83
N GLU A 19 6.56 -8.46 27.69
CA GLU A 19 6.32 -9.23 26.47
C GLU A 19 5.81 -8.31 25.34
N ASP A 20 4.85 -7.45 25.64
CA ASP A 20 4.32 -6.42 24.74
C ASP A 20 5.45 -5.51 24.24
N PHE A 21 6.31 -5.07 25.16
CA PHE A 21 7.48 -4.28 24.84
C PHE A 21 8.43 -5.01 23.89
N LYS A 22 8.78 -6.27 24.20
CA LYS A 22 9.68 -7.08 23.36
C LYS A 22 9.11 -7.27 21.97
N PHE A 23 7.81 -7.53 21.86
CA PHE A 23 7.14 -7.69 20.58
C PHE A 23 7.27 -6.42 19.72
N ILE A 24 6.89 -5.26 20.26
CA ILE A 24 6.99 -3.97 19.56
C ILE A 24 8.44 -3.68 19.16
N TYR A 25 9.38 -3.84 20.09
CA TYR A 25 10.80 -3.61 19.86
C TYR A 25 11.36 -4.49 18.73
N TRP A 26 11.12 -5.80 18.79
CA TRP A 26 11.65 -6.73 17.80
C TRP A 26 11.05 -6.51 16.42
N MET A 27 9.74 -6.21 16.33
CA MET A 27 9.10 -5.88 15.06
C MET A 27 9.71 -4.62 14.43
N GLU A 28 9.89 -3.55 15.21
CA GLU A 28 10.49 -2.31 14.72
C GLU A 28 11.96 -2.51 14.33
N TYR A 29 12.73 -3.18 15.18
CA TYR A 29 14.13 -3.48 14.93
C TYR A 29 14.31 -4.34 13.67
N ALA A 30 13.56 -5.44 13.56
CA ALA A 30 13.60 -6.34 12.42
C ALA A 30 13.24 -5.62 11.13
N HIS A 31 12.17 -4.82 11.12
CA HIS A 31 11.78 -4.03 9.95
C HIS A 31 12.89 -3.05 9.50
N ARG A 32 13.52 -2.36 10.45
CA ARG A 32 14.65 -1.45 10.16
C ARG A 32 15.89 -2.20 9.64
N MET A 33 16.22 -3.35 10.22
CA MET A 33 17.33 -4.18 9.76
C MET A 33 17.04 -4.74 8.37
N TRP A 34 15.80 -5.15 8.10
CA TRP A 34 15.38 -5.64 6.80
C TRP A 34 15.56 -4.59 5.71
N GLY A 35 15.13 -3.34 5.96
CA GLY A 35 15.35 -2.23 5.02
C GLY A 35 16.84 -1.98 4.70
N ARG A 36 17.72 -2.06 5.71
CA ARG A 36 19.18 -1.93 5.52
C ARG A 36 19.75 -3.11 4.75
N GLY A 37 19.35 -4.33 5.10
CA GLY A 37 19.77 -5.56 4.43
C GLY A 37 19.40 -5.56 2.96
N LEU A 38 18.17 -5.18 2.61
CA LEU A 38 17.72 -5.02 1.23
C LEU A 38 18.54 -3.97 0.48
N GLY A 39 18.86 -2.83 1.12
CA GLY A 39 19.72 -1.81 0.54
C GLY A 39 21.12 -2.33 0.20
N ILE A 40 21.74 -3.07 1.13
CA ILE A 40 23.06 -3.69 0.91
C ILE A 40 22.99 -4.74 -0.21
N MET A 41 22.00 -5.63 -0.16
CA MET A 41 21.81 -6.68 -1.16
C MET A 41 21.64 -6.09 -2.57
N PHE A 42 20.84 -5.03 -2.69
CA PHE A 42 20.68 -4.30 -3.94
C PHE A 42 22.00 -3.65 -4.38
N ALA A 43 22.66 -2.89 -3.50
CA ALA A 43 23.88 -2.16 -3.83
C ALA A 43 25.02 -3.08 -4.28
N LEU A 44 25.22 -4.21 -3.60
CA LEU A 44 26.25 -5.20 -3.94
C LEU A 44 25.98 -5.85 -5.30
N SER A 45 24.75 -6.31 -5.52
CA SER A 45 24.36 -6.96 -6.78
C SER A 45 24.44 -5.98 -7.94
N PHE A 46 23.95 -4.75 -7.75
CA PHE A 46 23.99 -3.68 -8.75
C PHE A 46 25.43 -3.30 -9.11
N SER A 47 26.30 -3.09 -8.11
CA SER A 47 27.72 -2.76 -8.34
C SER A 47 28.45 -3.89 -9.05
N TYR A 48 28.17 -5.14 -8.69
CA TYR A 48 28.73 -6.31 -9.36
C TYR A 48 28.34 -6.38 -10.84
N PHE A 49 27.05 -6.26 -11.16
CA PHE A 49 26.55 -6.32 -12.54
C PHE A 49 26.98 -5.12 -13.38
N MET A 50 27.06 -3.93 -12.78
CA MET A 50 27.59 -2.74 -13.45
C MET A 50 29.07 -2.93 -13.82
N ARG A 51 29.91 -3.41 -12.89
CA ARG A 51 31.34 -3.66 -13.14
C ARG A 51 31.55 -4.75 -14.19
N LYS A 52 30.66 -5.74 -14.27
CA LYS A 52 30.70 -6.82 -15.27
C LYS A 52 30.17 -6.40 -16.64
N GLY A 53 29.59 -5.20 -16.79
CA GLY A 53 29.00 -4.74 -18.04
C GLY A 53 27.71 -5.48 -18.41
N TYR A 54 27.03 -6.10 -17.45
CA TYR A 54 25.77 -6.83 -17.70
C TYR A 54 24.55 -5.90 -17.80
N ILE A 55 24.72 -4.63 -17.44
CA ILE A 55 23.65 -3.63 -17.36
C ILE A 55 23.86 -2.59 -18.46
N THR A 56 22.83 -2.36 -19.27
CA THR A 56 22.82 -1.26 -20.25
C THR A 56 22.76 0.09 -19.52
N LEU A 57 23.25 1.16 -20.14
CA LEU A 57 23.23 2.51 -19.53
C LEU A 57 21.82 2.92 -19.06
N ARG A 58 20.80 2.65 -19.88
CA ARG A 58 19.40 2.94 -19.55
C ARG A 58 18.94 2.20 -18.29
N LEU A 59 19.20 0.90 -18.21
CA LEU A 59 18.85 0.10 -17.04
C LEU A 59 19.65 0.54 -15.81
N GLY A 60 20.93 0.91 -15.99
CA GLY A 60 21.78 1.44 -14.93
C GLY A 60 21.26 2.73 -14.32
N VAL A 61 20.84 3.70 -15.14
CA VAL A 61 20.22 4.96 -14.68
C VAL A 61 18.91 4.69 -13.94
N GLN A 62 18.05 3.83 -14.48
CA GLN A 62 16.78 3.46 -13.87
C GLN A 62 16.96 2.79 -12.50
N LEU A 63 17.86 1.80 -12.40
CA LEU A 63 18.20 1.14 -11.14
C LEU A 63 18.85 2.09 -10.13
N SER A 64 19.67 3.04 -10.59
CA SER A 64 20.26 4.07 -9.73
C SER A 64 19.18 4.98 -9.14
N GLY A 65 18.20 5.41 -9.95
CA GLY A 65 17.06 6.19 -9.48
C GLY A 65 16.22 5.43 -8.45
N LEU A 66 15.89 4.16 -8.72
CA LEU A 66 15.16 3.31 -7.77
C LEU A 66 15.94 3.07 -6.48
N PHE A 67 17.27 2.90 -6.56
CA PHE A 67 18.13 2.78 -5.39
C PHE A 67 18.14 4.07 -4.56
N ALA A 68 18.23 5.24 -5.21
CA ALA A 68 18.16 6.53 -4.53
C ALA A 68 16.82 6.73 -3.82
N LEU A 69 15.70 6.39 -4.47
CA LEU A 69 14.37 6.42 -3.85
C LEU A 69 14.26 5.44 -2.67
N GLY A 70 14.82 4.23 -2.83
CA GLY A 70 14.93 3.21 -1.78
C GLY A 70 15.72 3.68 -0.56
N ALA A 71 16.89 4.29 -0.77
CA ALA A 71 17.67 4.92 0.30
C ALA A 71 16.89 6.09 0.94
N GLY A 72 16.16 6.84 0.11
CA GLY A 72 15.19 7.88 0.49
C GLY A 72 14.14 7.41 1.50
N GLN A 73 13.71 6.14 1.43
CA GLN A 73 12.73 5.57 2.37
C GLN A 73 13.19 5.67 3.82
N GLY A 74 14.49 5.53 4.08
CA GLY A 74 15.05 5.68 5.44
C GLY A 74 14.93 7.12 5.97
N PHE A 75 14.91 8.11 5.09
CA PHE A 75 14.65 9.51 5.46
C PHE A 75 13.16 9.75 5.69
N ILE A 76 12.30 9.31 4.77
CA ILE A 76 10.85 9.45 4.90
C ILE A 76 10.33 8.74 6.16
N GLY A 77 10.79 7.52 6.42
CA GLY A 77 10.41 6.77 7.63
C GLY A 77 10.88 7.45 8.92
N ARG A 78 12.07 8.07 8.93
CA ARG A 78 12.51 8.89 10.07
C ARG A 78 11.65 10.13 10.25
N TRP A 79 11.31 10.83 9.17
CA TRP A 79 10.44 12.01 9.17
C TRP A 79 9.02 11.69 9.64
N MET A 80 8.48 10.53 9.26
CA MET A 80 7.19 10.00 9.71
C MET A 80 7.19 9.66 11.20
N VAL A 81 8.22 8.97 11.70
CA VAL A 81 8.27 8.64 13.13
C VAL A 81 8.49 9.91 13.97
N LYS A 82 9.24 10.87 13.45
CA LYS A 82 9.54 12.13 14.14
C LYS A 82 8.29 12.98 14.43
N SER A 83 7.28 13.03 13.55
CA SER A 83 6.03 13.77 13.86
C SER A 83 5.38 13.24 15.11
N GLY A 84 5.31 11.92 15.26
CA GLY A 84 4.63 11.31 16.39
C GLY A 84 5.24 11.66 17.75
N LEU A 85 6.50 12.10 17.78
CA LEU A 85 7.20 12.48 19.02
C LEU A 85 7.16 13.97 19.31
N GLU A 86 7.07 14.82 18.29
CA GLU A 86 7.14 16.28 18.43
C GLU A 86 5.75 16.95 18.47
N GLU A 87 4.73 16.31 17.91
CA GLU A 87 3.38 16.84 17.79
C GLU A 87 2.46 16.29 18.90
N LEU A 88 2.94 16.25 20.16
CA LEU A 88 2.15 15.80 21.32
C LEU A 88 1.33 16.97 21.91
N PRO A 89 -0.01 17.00 21.79
CA PRO A 89 -0.83 18.08 22.36
C PRO A 89 -0.75 18.17 23.89
N SER A 90 -0.42 17.07 24.56
CA SER A 90 -0.21 17.02 26.01
C SER A 90 0.73 15.88 26.39
N GLU A 91 1.32 15.94 27.60
CA GLU A 91 2.22 14.91 28.14
C GLU A 91 1.55 13.52 28.28
N TYR A 92 0.22 13.46 28.22
CA TYR A 92 -0.59 12.24 28.29
C TYR A 92 -1.14 11.78 26.92
N SER A 93 -0.87 12.52 25.85
CA SER A 93 -1.35 12.17 24.51
C SER A 93 -0.53 11.01 23.92
N GLN A 94 -1.22 10.07 23.27
CA GLN A 94 -0.55 8.96 22.59
C GLN A 94 0.25 9.51 21.38
N PRO A 95 1.51 9.09 21.19
CA PRO A 95 2.29 9.44 20.00
C PRO A 95 1.55 8.99 18.72
N LYS A 96 1.08 9.94 17.91
CA LYS A 96 0.40 9.65 16.64
C LYS A 96 1.18 10.23 15.48
N VAL A 97 1.55 9.38 14.53
CA VAL A 97 2.19 9.85 13.30
C VAL A 97 1.18 10.61 12.45
N SER A 98 1.58 11.77 11.94
CA SER A 98 0.78 12.52 10.97
C SER A 98 0.31 11.62 9.80
N PRO A 99 -1.00 11.61 9.47
CA PRO A 99 -1.55 10.80 8.37
C PRO A 99 -0.85 11.06 7.04
N TYR A 100 -0.49 12.31 6.77
CA TYR A 100 0.21 12.71 5.56
C TYR A 100 1.60 12.06 5.44
N ARG A 101 2.35 11.98 6.55
CA ARG A 101 3.69 11.39 6.54
C ARG A 101 3.65 9.87 6.41
N LEU A 102 2.65 9.23 7.04
CA LEU A 102 2.39 7.81 6.87
C LEU A 102 1.99 7.48 5.43
N ALA A 103 1.07 8.25 4.85
CA ALA A 103 0.66 8.09 3.46
C ALA A 103 1.83 8.31 2.50
N ALA A 104 2.67 9.33 2.71
CA ALA A 104 3.87 9.56 1.91
C ALA A 104 4.84 8.38 1.97
N HIS A 105 5.07 7.81 3.16
CA HIS A 105 5.94 6.66 3.33
C HIS A 105 5.41 5.43 2.61
N LEU A 106 4.13 5.07 2.83
CA LEU A 106 3.51 3.92 2.18
C LEU A 106 3.49 4.07 0.65
N THR A 107 3.04 5.24 0.17
CA THR A 107 2.91 5.52 -1.27
C THR A 107 4.25 5.42 -1.98
N SER A 108 5.31 5.99 -1.38
CA SER A 108 6.64 5.92 -1.98
C SER A 108 7.23 4.51 -1.93
N ALA A 109 6.97 3.73 -0.87
CA ALA A 109 7.34 2.31 -0.82
C ALA A 109 6.63 1.49 -1.92
N PHE A 110 5.34 1.73 -2.14
CA PHE A 110 4.57 1.08 -3.21
C PHE A 110 5.09 1.49 -4.59
N ALA A 111 5.36 2.78 -4.82
CA ALA A 111 5.92 3.27 -6.09
C ALA A 111 7.29 2.64 -6.40
N ILE A 112 8.16 2.52 -5.39
CA ILE A 112 9.47 1.84 -5.54
C ILE A 112 9.27 0.37 -5.86
N TYR A 113 8.36 -0.32 -5.17
CA TYR A 113 8.03 -1.71 -5.46
C TYR A 113 7.53 -1.88 -6.89
N CYS A 114 6.55 -1.07 -7.33
CA CYS A 114 6.03 -1.09 -8.70
C CYS A 114 7.14 -0.84 -9.72
N GLY A 115 8.01 0.14 -9.47
CA GLY A 115 9.15 0.44 -10.33
C GLY A 115 10.15 -0.71 -10.42
N LEU A 116 10.53 -1.32 -9.29
CA LEU A 116 11.43 -2.47 -9.25
C LEU A 116 10.82 -3.69 -9.95
N PHE A 117 9.55 -3.99 -9.65
CA PHE A 117 8.85 -5.12 -10.22
C PHE A 117 8.67 -4.97 -11.74
N TRP A 118 8.24 -3.78 -12.20
CA TRP A 118 8.16 -3.45 -13.62
C TRP A 118 9.52 -3.56 -14.32
N THR A 119 10.58 -3.07 -13.67
CA THR A 119 11.95 -3.19 -14.18
C THR A 119 12.34 -4.67 -14.33
N ALA A 120 12.07 -5.49 -13.31
CA ALA A 120 12.36 -6.92 -13.35
C ALA A 120 11.60 -7.62 -14.49
N LEU A 121 10.30 -7.33 -14.66
CA LEU A 121 9.50 -7.85 -15.77
C LEU A 121 10.08 -7.43 -17.12
N SER A 122 10.49 -6.16 -17.29
CA SER A 122 11.07 -5.70 -18.56
C SER A 122 12.38 -6.39 -18.94
N VAL A 123 13.12 -6.92 -17.95
CA VAL A 123 14.37 -7.67 -18.15
C VAL A 123 14.12 -9.16 -18.36
N VAL A 124 13.22 -9.77 -17.58
CA VAL A 124 12.92 -11.22 -17.62
C VAL A 124 11.97 -11.56 -18.75
N MET A 125 11.08 -10.64 -19.10
CA MET A 125 10.14 -10.74 -20.21
C MET A 125 10.40 -9.58 -21.18
N PRO A 126 11.57 -9.57 -21.87
CA PRO A 126 11.80 -8.60 -22.93
C PRO A 126 10.66 -8.69 -23.94
N GLU A 127 10.25 -7.57 -24.50
CA GLU A 127 9.12 -7.42 -25.41
C GLU A 127 9.38 -8.18 -26.73
N HIS A 128 9.34 -9.51 -26.65
CA HIS A 128 9.67 -10.42 -27.74
C HIS A 128 8.34 -10.78 -28.40
N GLN A 129 8.01 -10.09 -29.49
CA GLN A 129 7.13 -10.59 -30.56
C GLN A 129 5.73 -11.11 -30.12
N LEU A 130 5.21 -10.72 -28.94
CA LEU A 130 3.84 -11.05 -28.52
C LEU A 130 2.77 -10.35 -29.38
N SER A 131 3.22 -9.43 -30.24
CA SER A 131 2.49 -8.77 -31.32
C SER A 131 2.15 -9.70 -32.49
N HIS A 132 2.76 -10.89 -32.60
CA HIS A 132 2.54 -11.78 -33.73
C HIS A 132 1.47 -12.87 -33.50
N TRP A 133 1.05 -13.10 -32.26
CA TRP A 133 0.25 -14.30 -31.87
C TRP A 133 -1.18 -14.01 -31.41
N LEU A 134 -1.55 -12.75 -31.23
CA LEU A 134 -2.83 -12.35 -30.66
C LEU A 134 -3.39 -11.22 -31.53
N GLY A 135 -4.68 -11.29 -31.85
CA GLY A 135 -5.36 -10.22 -32.58
C GLY A 135 -5.14 -8.89 -31.86
N PHE A 136 -4.33 -8.00 -32.47
CA PHE A 136 -3.90 -6.71 -31.91
C PHE A 136 -5.04 -5.91 -31.25
N GLY A 137 -6.26 -6.05 -31.77
CA GLY A 137 -7.45 -5.37 -31.27
C GLY A 137 -7.93 -5.82 -29.89
N GLU A 138 -7.80 -7.10 -29.52
CA GLU A 138 -8.34 -7.59 -28.24
C GLU A 138 -7.41 -7.34 -27.06
N GLN A 139 -6.09 -7.46 -27.26
CA GLN A 139 -5.11 -7.04 -26.26
C GLN A 139 -5.26 -5.56 -25.92
N LEU A 140 -5.47 -4.70 -26.93
CA LEU A 140 -5.66 -3.27 -26.72
C LEU A 140 -6.92 -2.98 -25.91
N LYS A 141 -8.00 -3.75 -26.11
CA LYS A 141 -9.22 -3.65 -25.30
C LYS A 141 -8.94 -4.01 -23.83
N VAL A 142 -8.18 -5.08 -23.58
CA VAL A 142 -7.78 -5.46 -22.22
C VAL A 142 -6.95 -4.34 -21.57
N LYS A 143 -5.91 -3.84 -22.24
CA LYS A 143 -5.07 -2.75 -21.71
C LYS A 143 -5.87 -1.49 -21.39
N ARG A 144 -6.84 -1.11 -22.23
CA ARG A 144 -7.74 0.04 -22.00
C ARG A 144 -8.64 -0.13 -20.77
N LEU A 145 -8.98 -1.35 -20.40
CA LEU A 145 -9.75 -1.65 -19.19
C LEU A 145 -8.84 -1.74 -17.95
N VAL A 146 -7.69 -2.39 -18.07
CA VAL A 146 -6.76 -2.63 -16.95
C VAL A 146 -6.17 -1.33 -16.41
N LEU A 147 -5.79 -0.39 -17.29
CA LEU A 147 -5.12 0.85 -16.86
C LEU A 147 -5.96 1.68 -15.88
N PRO A 148 -7.21 2.09 -16.17
CA PRO A 148 -8.01 2.86 -15.21
C PRO A 148 -8.32 2.06 -13.94
N VAL A 149 -8.52 0.75 -14.05
CA VAL A 149 -8.73 -0.12 -12.86
C VAL A 149 -7.48 -0.14 -11.98
N SER A 150 -6.28 -0.17 -12.57
CA SER A 150 -5.01 -0.13 -11.84
C SER A 150 -4.85 1.17 -11.06
N PHE A 151 -5.26 2.30 -11.63
CA PHE A 151 -5.29 3.59 -10.93
C PHE A 151 -6.26 3.56 -9.74
N ILE A 152 -7.48 3.01 -9.91
CA ILE A 152 -8.44 2.89 -8.82
C ILE A 152 -7.88 2.00 -7.69
N VAL A 153 -7.28 0.85 -8.02
CA VAL A 153 -6.61 -0.03 -7.04
C VAL A 153 -5.50 0.71 -6.28
N GLY A 154 -4.66 1.46 -6.99
CA GLY A 154 -3.60 2.27 -6.38
C GLY A 154 -4.14 3.35 -5.43
N ILE A 155 -5.16 4.09 -5.85
CA ILE A 155 -5.81 5.12 -5.01
C ILE A 155 -6.44 4.50 -3.76
N THR A 156 -7.12 3.35 -3.89
CA THR A 156 -7.70 2.62 -2.75
C THR A 156 -6.62 2.12 -1.77
N ALA A 157 -5.48 1.65 -2.28
CA ALA A 157 -4.36 1.25 -1.43
C ALA A 157 -3.78 2.44 -0.66
N ILE A 158 -3.66 3.61 -1.31
CA ILE A 158 -3.15 4.83 -0.68
C ILE A 158 -4.14 5.38 0.35
N SER A 159 -5.46 5.36 0.07
CA SER A 159 -6.46 5.84 1.03
C SER A 159 -6.46 5.03 2.33
N GLY A 160 -6.06 3.76 2.29
CA GLY A 160 -5.84 2.93 3.48
C GLY A 160 -4.76 3.49 4.43
N ALA A 161 -3.76 4.22 3.91
CA ALA A 161 -2.76 4.88 4.76
C ALA A 161 -3.37 6.03 5.58
N PHE A 162 -4.33 6.77 5.00
CA PHE A 162 -5.06 7.81 5.73
C PHE A 162 -6.00 7.20 6.77
N VAL A 163 -6.63 6.06 6.48
CA VAL A 163 -7.41 5.30 7.47
C VAL A 163 -6.55 4.90 8.66
N ALA A 164 -5.36 4.34 8.41
CA ALA A 164 -4.43 3.96 9.46
C ALA A 164 -3.90 5.18 10.23
N GLY A 165 -3.54 6.26 9.54
CA GLY A 165 -2.97 7.46 10.15
C GLY A 165 -3.95 8.25 11.02
N ASN A 166 -5.24 8.21 10.69
CA ASN A 166 -6.30 8.86 11.46
C ASN A 166 -6.96 7.95 12.51
N ASP A 167 -6.47 6.72 12.68
CA ASP A 167 -7.16 5.66 13.45
C ASP A 167 -8.62 5.41 13.01
N ALA A 168 -8.96 5.74 11.76
CA ALA A 168 -10.32 5.71 11.25
C ALA A 168 -10.93 4.30 11.22
N GLY A 169 -10.07 3.28 11.15
CA GLY A 169 -10.46 1.88 11.26
C GLY A 169 -11.09 1.49 12.60
N ARG A 170 -10.90 2.31 13.66
CA ARG A 170 -11.47 2.07 15.01
C ARG A 170 -12.69 2.94 15.32
N ALA A 171 -13.10 3.81 14.41
CA ALA A 171 -14.19 4.75 14.66
C ALA A 171 -15.57 4.18 14.31
N PHE A 172 -15.65 3.35 13.27
CA PHE A 172 -16.91 2.79 12.78
C PHE A 172 -16.75 1.29 12.52
N ASN A 173 -16.96 0.45 13.53
CA ASN A 173 -16.69 -1.00 13.47
C ASN A 173 -17.91 -1.85 13.10
N THR A 174 -18.88 -1.27 12.39
CA THR A 174 -20.00 -1.99 11.75
C THR A 174 -19.85 -1.97 10.23
N PHE A 175 -20.50 -2.91 9.54
CA PHE A 175 -20.53 -3.01 8.07
C PHE A 175 -21.88 -3.60 7.62
N PRO A 176 -22.51 -3.14 6.52
CA PRO A 176 -22.02 -2.14 5.57
C PRO A 176 -22.20 -0.68 6.02
N LYS A 177 -23.10 -0.43 6.98
CA LYS A 177 -23.31 0.87 7.60
C LYS A 177 -22.13 1.32 8.46
N MET A 178 -22.07 2.59 8.81
CA MET A 178 -21.12 3.20 9.74
C MET A 178 -21.87 3.62 11.01
N GLY A 179 -21.94 2.71 11.99
CA GLY A 179 -22.91 2.80 13.08
C GLY A 179 -24.31 2.48 12.57
N ASP A 180 -25.29 3.33 12.92
CA ASP A 180 -26.69 3.18 12.51
C ASP A 180 -27.01 3.81 11.14
N THR A 181 -26.10 4.64 10.61
CA THR A 181 -26.27 5.39 9.36
C THR A 181 -25.34 4.89 8.25
N TRP A 182 -25.66 5.23 7.00
CA TRP A 182 -24.78 4.94 5.86
C TRP A 182 -23.68 5.99 5.69
N ILE A 183 -24.03 7.24 5.99
CA ILE A 183 -23.14 8.40 5.98
C ILE A 183 -23.21 8.96 7.41
N PRO A 184 -22.10 8.96 8.17
CA PRO A 184 -22.06 9.58 9.49
C PRO A 184 -22.31 11.08 9.42
N ASP A 185 -22.77 11.65 10.52
CA ASP A 185 -22.82 13.10 10.67
C ASP A 185 -21.39 13.67 10.73
N GLY A 186 -21.26 14.96 10.41
CA GLY A 186 -20.01 15.70 10.58
C GLY A 186 -18.93 15.46 9.52
N ILE A 187 -19.21 14.76 8.42
CA ILE A 187 -18.24 14.46 7.34
C ILE A 187 -17.66 15.69 6.62
N PHE A 188 -18.20 16.89 6.87
CA PHE A 188 -17.71 18.16 6.31
C PHE A 188 -17.48 19.25 7.36
N GLU A 189 -17.28 18.87 8.63
CA GLU A 189 -17.11 19.84 9.72
C GLU A 189 -15.77 20.59 9.68
N MET A 190 -14.71 19.99 9.17
CA MET A 190 -13.39 20.63 9.14
C MET A 190 -13.31 21.71 8.06
N LYS A 191 -12.62 22.82 8.37
CA LYS A 191 -12.29 23.89 7.41
C LYS A 191 -10.77 23.99 7.20
N PRO A 192 -10.31 24.24 5.96
CA PRO A 192 -11.07 24.20 4.70
C PRO A 192 -11.62 22.80 4.39
N LEU A 193 -12.68 22.72 3.56
CA LEU A 193 -13.42 21.48 3.29
C LEU A 193 -12.53 20.30 2.86
N ILE A 194 -11.47 20.59 2.11
CA ILE A 194 -10.52 19.59 1.62
C ILE A 194 -9.87 18.76 2.75
N ARG A 195 -9.72 19.32 3.96
CA ARG A 195 -9.14 18.61 5.09
C ARG A 195 -9.97 17.42 5.52
N ASN A 196 -11.29 17.43 5.29
CA ASN A 196 -12.13 16.31 5.70
C ASN A 196 -11.71 15.00 5.01
N PHE A 197 -11.37 15.04 3.73
CA PHE A 197 -10.96 13.87 2.95
C PHE A 197 -9.62 13.25 3.41
N PHE A 198 -8.85 13.93 4.27
CA PHE A 198 -7.52 13.47 4.71
C PHE A 198 -7.36 13.40 6.23
N GLU A 199 -8.17 14.13 7.00
CA GLU A 199 -8.02 14.31 8.45
C GLU A 199 -9.32 14.02 9.23
N ASN A 200 -10.50 14.12 8.60
CA ASN A 200 -11.75 13.82 9.29
C ASN A 200 -11.94 12.31 9.33
N THR A 201 -11.93 11.75 10.53
CA THR A 201 -12.03 10.31 10.78
C THR A 201 -13.26 9.66 10.11
N ALA A 202 -14.41 10.33 10.13
CA ALA A 202 -15.62 9.80 9.49
C ALA A 202 -15.50 9.82 7.97
N THR A 203 -15.06 10.94 7.39
CA THR A 203 -14.91 11.10 5.95
C THR A 203 -13.86 10.17 5.38
N VAL A 204 -12.67 10.10 5.99
CA VAL A 204 -11.58 9.21 5.57
C VAL A 204 -12.03 7.74 5.56
N GLN A 205 -12.79 7.32 6.58
CA GLN A 205 -13.29 5.96 6.65
C GLN A 205 -14.39 5.68 5.61
N LEU A 206 -15.29 6.64 5.39
CA LEU A 206 -16.30 6.56 4.35
C LEU A 206 -15.67 6.50 2.95
N ASP A 207 -14.72 7.38 2.66
CA ASP A 207 -13.99 7.45 1.39
C ASP A 207 -13.29 6.14 1.07
N HIS A 208 -12.60 5.56 2.04
CA HIS A 208 -11.93 4.27 1.84
C HIS A 208 -12.92 3.13 1.58
N ARG A 209 -14.07 3.08 2.28
CA ARG A 209 -15.13 2.09 2.01
C ARG A 209 -15.75 2.25 0.62
N LEU A 210 -15.97 3.49 0.19
CA LEU A 210 -16.47 3.80 -1.16
C LEU A 210 -15.44 3.37 -2.21
N LEU A 211 -14.18 3.76 -2.06
CA LEU A 211 -13.09 3.37 -2.94
C LEU A 211 -12.91 1.85 -3.02
N ALA A 212 -13.00 1.13 -1.90
CA ALA A 212 -12.95 -0.34 -1.87
C ALA A 212 -14.13 -0.97 -2.63
N THR A 213 -15.34 -0.41 -2.46
CA THR A 213 -16.54 -0.87 -3.20
C THR A 213 -16.41 -0.58 -4.70
N THR A 214 -15.96 0.62 -5.07
CA THR A 214 -15.67 0.98 -6.46
C THR A 214 -14.60 0.07 -7.06
N THR A 215 -13.56 -0.28 -6.31
CA THR A 215 -12.51 -1.21 -6.74
C THR A 215 -13.07 -2.60 -7.03
N LEU A 216 -13.90 -3.13 -6.11
CA LEU A 216 -14.57 -4.42 -6.29
C LEU A 216 -15.43 -4.43 -7.56
N LEU A 217 -16.24 -3.39 -7.75
CA LEU A 217 -17.09 -3.25 -8.94
C LEU A 217 -16.25 -3.11 -10.22
N ALA A 218 -15.22 -2.26 -10.21
CA ALA A 218 -14.36 -2.03 -11.36
C ALA A 218 -13.64 -3.32 -11.82
N ILE A 219 -13.11 -4.10 -10.88
CA ILE A 219 -12.48 -5.39 -11.18
C ILE A 219 -13.50 -6.43 -11.66
N GLY A 220 -14.68 -6.49 -11.02
CA GLY A 220 -15.77 -7.38 -11.45
C GLY A 220 -16.27 -7.05 -12.87
N THR A 221 -16.41 -5.76 -13.18
CA THR A 221 -16.78 -5.26 -14.52
C THR A 221 -15.69 -5.55 -15.54
N MET A 222 -14.42 -5.33 -15.21
CA MET A 222 -13.28 -5.70 -16.06
C MET A 222 -13.29 -7.19 -16.39
N TRP A 223 -13.45 -8.06 -15.39
CA TRP A 223 -13.57 -9.50 -15.60
C TRP A 223 -14.77 -9.85 -16.49
N TRP A 224 -15.93 -9.23 -16.25
CA TRP A 224 -17.13 -9.48 -17.04
C TRP A 224 -16.94 -9.16 -18.53
N PHE A 225 -16.30 -8.02 -18.86
CA PHE A 225 -16.07 -7.64 -20.25
C PHE A 225 -14.98 -8.47 -20.93
N THR A 226 -13.98 -8.94 -20.17
CA THR A 226 -12.86 -9.72 -20.72
C THR A 226 -13.19 -11.20 -20.90
N ARG A 227 -14.21 -11.74 -20.21
CA ARG A 227 -14.54 -13.19 -20.24
C ARG A 227 -14.88 -13.74 -21.63
N LYS A 228 -15.41 -12.89 -22.52
CA LYS A 228 -15.81 -13.26 -23.90
C LYS A 228 -14.73 -12.96 -24.94
N LEU A 229 -13.63 -12.33 -24.55
CA LEU A 229 -12.52 -12.04 -25.47
C LEU A 229 -11.71 -13.33 -25.73
N ASP A 230 -11.19 -13.44 -26.94
CA ASP A 230 -10.25 -14.46 -27.36
C ASP A 230 -8.81 -14.06 -26.97
N ILE A 231 -8.58 -14.05 -25.66
CA ILE A 231 -7.28 -13.75 -25.05
C ILE A 231 -6.63 -15.01 -24.51
N HIS A 232 -5.29 -14.99 -24.45
CA HIS A 232 -4.47 -16.12 -24.01
C HIS A 232 -4.92 -16.67 -22.64
N PRO A 233 -4.97 -18.00 -22.42
CA PRO A 233 -5.44 -18.60 -21.18
C PRO A 233 -4.73 -18.09 -19.92
N ALA A 234 -3.43 -17.80 -20.00
CA ALA A 234 -2.67 -17.22 -18.89
C ALA A 234 -3.22 -15.84 -18.46
N VAL A 235 -3.64 -14.99 -19.41
CA VAL A 235 -4.25 -13.68 -19.11
C VAL A 235 -5.61 -13.88 -18.47
N LYS A 236 -6.43 -14.84 -18.96
CA LYS A 236 -7.72 -15.18 -18.32
C LYS A 236 -7.54 -15.66 -16.87
N ALA A 237 -6.53 -16.51 -16.64
CA ALA A 237 -6.19 -16.99 -15.30
C ALA A 237 -5.72 -15.85 -14.39
N LEU A 238 -4.95 -14.90 -14.91
CA LEU A 238 -4.48 -13.74 -14.16
C LEU A 238 -5.62 -12.77 -13.80
N ILE A 239 -6.54 -12.50 -14.72
CA ILE A 239 -7.76 -11.73 -14.43
C ILE A 239 -8.61 -12.45 -13.38
N GLY A 240 -8.78 -13.77 -13.51
CA GLY A 240 -9.48 -14.58 -12.50
C GLY A 240 -8.81 -14.52 -11.12
N SER A 241 -7.48 -14.59 -11.08
CA SER A 241 -6.69 -14.43 -9.85
C SER A 241 -6.84 -13.04 -9.23
N THR A 242 -6.95 -12.01 -10.07
CA THR A 242 -7.22 -10.62 -9.65
C THR A 242 -8.59 -10.50 -8.97
N VAL A 243 -9.63 -11.12 -9.54
CA VAL A 243 -10.96 -11.19 -8.91
C VAL A 243 -10.90 -11.94 -7.58
N GLY A 244 -10.22 -13.09 -7.52
CA GLY A 244 -10.04 -13.86 -6.29
C GLY A 244 -9.33 -13.08 -5.20
N MET A 245 -8.21 -12.42 -5.52
CA MET A 245 -7.47 -11.58 -4.59
C MET A 245 -8.30 -10.37 -4.13
N THR A 246 -9.16 -9.82 -4.99
CA THR A 246 -10.08 -8.73 -4.60
C THR A 246 -11.09 -9.20 -3.56
N ALA A 247 -11.63 -10.42 -3.70
CA ALA A 247 -12.53 -11.00 -2.70
C ALA A 247 -11.81 -11.22 -1.35
N VAL A 248 -10.56 -11.73 -1.39
CA VAL A 248 -9.70 -11.83 -0.20
C VAL A 248 -9.48 -10.46 0.42
N GLN A 249 -9.23 -9.43 -0.39
CA GLN A 249 -8.96 -8.08 0.10
C GLN A 249 -10.17 -7.45 0.80
N VAL A 250 -11.36 -7.59 0.21
CA VAL A 250 -12.62 -7.15 0.84
C VAL A 250 -12.84 -7.89 2.15
N THR A 251 -12.62 -9.20 2.17
CA THR A 251 -12.75 -10.02 3.38
C THR A 251 -11.79 -9.54 4.47
N LEU A 252 -10.50 -9.37 4.15
CA LEU A 252 -9.51 -8.86 5.07
C LEU A 252 -9.85 -7.46 5.59
N GLY A 253 -10.36 -6.57 4.73
CA GLY A 253 -10.75 -5.22 5.12
C GLY A 253 -11.92 -5.22 6.10
N VAL A 254 -12.97 -5.98 5.79
CA VAL A 254 -14.15 -6.13 6.65
C VAL A 254 -13.78 -6.83 7.96
N SER A 255 -12.96 -7.89 7.93
CA SER A 255 -12.49 -8.55 9.16
C SER A 255 -11.63 -7.61 10.01
N THR A 256 -10.71 -6.85 9.41
CA THR A 256 -9.90 -5.84 10.13
C THR A 256 -10.80 -4.83 10.83
N LEU A 257 -11.83 -4.37 10.13
CA LEU A 257 -12.82 -3.43 10.64
C LEU A 257 -13.63 -4.02 11.80
N LEU A 258 -14.27 -5.17 11.62
CA LEU A 258 -15.16 -5.76 12.63
C LEU A 258 -14.40 -6.21 13.89
N SER A 259 -13.10 -6.53 13.75
CA SER A 259 -12.25 -6.96 14.86
C SER A 259 -11.43 -5.83 15.51
N TYR A 260 -11.80 -4.56 15.29
CA TYR A 260 -11.14 -3.39 15.90
C TYR A 260 -9.65 -3.21 15.55
N VAL A 261 -9.31 -3.51 14.29
CA VAL A 261 -7.97 -3.34 13.69
C VAL A 261 -6.88 -4.12 14.44
N PRO A 262 -6.94 -5.46 14.51
CA PRO A 262 -5.81 -6.26 14.98
C PRO A 262 -4.61 -6.09 14.05
N VAL A 263 -3.40 -5.97 14.60
CA VAL A 263 -2.18 -5.71 13.82
C VAL A 263 -1.95 -6.77 12.74
N SER A 264 -2.25 -8.04 13.03
CA SER A 264 -2.14 -9.15 12.08
C SER A 264 -3.07 -8.97 10.87
N LEU A 265 -4.34 -8.64 11.09
CA LEU A 265 -5.31 -8.43 10.01
C LEU A 265 -5.01 -7.15 9.23
N GLY A 266 -4.65 -6.06 9.90
CA GLY A 266 -4.23 -4.83 9.23
C GLY A 266 -3.00 -5.03 8.35
N SER A 267 -2.00 -5.77 8.84
CA SER A 267 -0.79 -6.12 8.08
C SER A 267 -1.10 -7.04 6.91
N ALA A 268 -1.95 -8.05 7.11
CA ALA A 268 -2.40 -8.95 6.05
C ALA A 268 -3.19 -8.20 4.97
N HIS A 269 -4.05 -7.25 5.37
CA HIS A 269 -4.78 -6.39 4.44
C HIS A 269 -3.84 -5.49 3.63
N GLN A 270 -2.82 -4.89 4.24
CA GLN A 270 -1.82 -4.10 3.53
C GLN A 270 -0.99 -4.96 2.56
N ALA A 271 -0.60 -6.17 2.96
CA ALA A 271 0.08 -7.12 2.10
C ALA A 271 -0.81 -7.56 0.93
N GLY A 272 -2.09 -7.81 1.19
CA GLY A 272 -3.10 -8.14 0.17
C GLY A 272 -3.30 -7.01 -0.84
N ALA A 273 -3.26 -5.75 -0.41
CA ALA A 273 -3.31 -4.59 -1.33
C ALA A 273 -2.10 -4.58 -2.28
N LEU A 274 -0.89 -4.86 -1.77
CA LEU A 274 0.31 -4.94 -2.58
C LEU A 274 0.27 -6.13 -3.55
N THR A 275 -0.24 -7.28 -3.12
CA THR A 275 -0.47 -8.45 -3.98
C THR A 275 -1.47 -8.12 -5.09
N LEU A 276 -2.59 -7.47 -4.77
CA LEU A 276 -3.57 -7.05 -5.76
C LEU A 276 -2.95 -6.08 -6.78
N LEU A 277 -2.17 -5.10 -6.32
CA LEU A 277 -1.44 -4.18 -7.19
C LEU A 277 -0.42 -4.91 -8.08
N THR A 278 0.22 -5.96 -7.57
CA THR A 278 1.14 -6.81 -8.35
C THR A 278 0.42 -7.54 -9.47
N LEU A 279 -0.77 -8.08 -9.20
CA LEU A 279 -1.59 -8.72 -10.23
C LEU A 279 -2.03 -7.71 -11.30
N MET A 280 -2.36 -6.48 -10.90
CA MET A 280 -2.67 -5.40 -11.85
C MET A 280 -1.46 -5.01 -12.72
N LEU A 281 -0.23 -5.03 -12.19
CA LEU A 281 0.99 -4.76 -12.97
C LEU A 281 1.35 -5.88 -13.96
N LEU A 282 0.93 -7.11 -13.68
CA LEU A 282 1.14 -8.25 -14.58
C LEU A 282 0.15 -8.25 -15.76
N LEU A 283 -0.99 -7.54 -15.64
CA LEU A 283 -2.03 -7.40 -16.67
C LEU A 283 -1.70 -6.28 -17.67
#